data_AF-A0A932M453-F1
#
_entry.id   AF-A0A932M453-F1
#
_cell.length_a   1.000
_cell.length_b   1.000
_cell.length_c   1.000
_cell.angle_alpha   90.00
_cell.angle_beta   90.00
_cell.angle_gamma   90.00
#
_symmetry.space_group_name_H-M   'P 1'
#
loop_
_entity.id
_entity.type
_entity.pdbx_description
1 polymer ?
#
loop_
_entity_poly.entity_id
_entity_poly.type
_entity_poly.pdbx_seq_one_letter_code
_entity_poly.pdbx_strand_id
1 'polypeptide(L)'
;MFAETIDYLANLAASRVALLRRNPAGFFIGSMMAGAYVGFGIILIFVVGSAADPAYQKLIMGASFGVALTLVVFAGSELFT
;
A
#
# COMPACT_ATOMS: atom_id res chain seq x y z
N MET A 1 -2.65 10.19 24.76
CA MET A 1 -3.03 10.38 23.35
C MET A 1 -2.41 9.32 22.43
N PHE A 2 -1.14 8.95 22.58
CA PHE A 2 -0.49 7.98 21.67
C PHE A 2 -0.41 6.53 22.17
N ALA A 3 -0.67 6.28 23.46
CA ALA A 3 -0.53 4.95 24.06
C ALA A 3 -1.37 3.89 23.32
N GLU A 4 -2.64 4.19 23.05
CA GLU A 4 -3.54 3.29 22.31
C GLU A 4 -3.05 3.01 20.88
N THR A 5 -2.53 4.02 20.17
CA THR A 5 -1.97 3.84 18.82
C THR A 5 -0.71 2.98 18.86
N ILE A 6 0.15 3.18 19.85
CA ILE A 6 1.36 2.38 20.04
C ILE A 6 1.00 0.92 20.32
N ASP A 7 0.05 0.68 21.22
CA ASP A 7 -0.41 -0.68 21.55
C ASP A 7 -1.06 -1.36 20.34
N TYR A 8 -1.85 -0.62 19.55
CA TYR A 8 -2.41 -1.11 18.30
C TYR A 8 -1.33 -1.53 17.30
N LEU A 9 -0.33 -0.69 17.07
CA LEU A 9 0.78 -1.00 16.14
C LEU A 9 1.64 -2.17 16.64
N ALA A 10 1.87 -2.29 17.96
CA ALA A 10 2.58 -3.42 18.55
C ALA A 10 1.82 -4.75 18.33
N ASN A 11 0.50 -4.74 18.53
CA ASN A 11 -0.35 -5.90 18.26
C ASN A 11 -0.40 -6.26 16.77
N LEU A 12 -0.46 -5.24 15.89
CA LEU A 12 -0.37 -5.44 14.44
C LEU A 12 0.94 -6.15 14.08
N ALA A 13 2.09 -5.68 14.58
CA ALA A 13 3.38 -6.30 14.33
C ALA A 13 3.44 -7.76 14.81
N ALA A 14 2.94 -8.05 16.02
CA ALA A 14 2.86 -9.42 16.54
C ALA A 14 2.01 -10.32 15.63
N SER A 15 0.89 -9.81 15.11
CA SER A 15 0.04 -10.55 14.18
C SER A 15 0.72 -10.86 12.84
N ARG A 16 1.48 -9.91 12.26
CA ARG A 16 2.24 -10.12 11.01
C ARG A 16 3.31 -11.19 11.18
N VAL A 17 4.04 -11.16 12.29
CA VAL A 17 5.06 -12.18 12.62
C VAL A 17 4.41 -13.56 12.81
N ALA A 18 3.25 -13.62 13.48
CA ALA A 18 2.50 -14.86 13.63
C ALA A 18 2.03 -15.42 12.27
N LEU A 19 1.55 -14.55 11.36
CA LEU A 19 1.16 -14.93 10.00
C LEU A 19 2.34 -15.49 9.22
N LEU A 20 3.50 -14.81 9.24
CA LEU A 20 4.72 -15.27 8.57
C LEU A 20 5.15 -16.66 9.07
N ARG A 21 5.12 -16.90 10.39
CA ARG A 21 5.52 -18.19 10.97
C ARG A 21 4.52 -19.30 10.68
N ARG A 22 3.22 -19.01 10.70
CA ARG A 22 2.15 -19.99 10.51
C ARG A 22 1.89 -20.31 9.04
N ASN A 23 1.98 -19.31 8.16
CA ASN A 23 1.69 -19.42 6.74
C ASN A 23 2.64 -18.52 5.91
N PRO A 24 3.90 -18.94 5.73
CA PRO A 24 4.89 -18.16 4.99
C PRO A 24 4.49 -17.94 3.52
N ALA A 25 3.82 -18.92 2.89
CA ALA A 25 3.32 -18.78 1.53
C ALA A 25 2.23 -17.71 1.43
N GLY A 26 1.28 -17.69 2.38
CA GLY A 26 0.24 -16.67 2.45
C GLY A 26 0.82 -15.28 2.70
N PHE A 27 1.81 -15.17 3.58
CA PHE A 27 2.53 -13.91 3.81
C PHE A 27 3.22 -13.43 2.52
N PHE A 28 3.92 -14.33 1.81
CA PHE A 28 4.59 -14.01 0.55
C PHE A 28 3.61 -13.55 -0.55
N ILE A 29 2.46 -14.22 -0.69
CA ILE A 29 1.40 -13.79 -1.60
C ILE A 29 0.86 -12.41 -1.19
N GLY A 30 0.63 -12.19 0.11
CA GLY A 30 0.23 -10.88 0.64
C GLY A 30 1.24 -9.78 0.31
N SER A 31 2.54 -10.07 0.34
CA SER A 31 3.60 -9.13 -0.05
C SER A 31 3.62 -8.87 -1.56
N MET A 32 3.42 -9.90 -2.38
CA MET A 32 3.29 -9.73 -3.84
C MET A 32 2.07 -8.89 -4.20
N MET A 33 0.93 -9.10 -3.52
CA MET A 33 -0.29 -8.31 -3.72
C MET A 33 -0.07 -6.84 -3.37
N ALA A 34 0.62 -6.52 -2.28
CA ALA A 34 0.97 -5.14 -1.94
C ALA A 34 1.75 -4.46 -3.08
N GLY A 35 2.74 -5.16 -3.64
CA GLY A 35 3.50 -4.69 -4.80
C GLY A 35 2.63 -4.47 -6.04
N ALA A 36 1.71 -5.40 -6.35
CA ALA A 36 0.80 -5.27 -7.48
C ALA A 36 -0.16 -4.08 -7.31
N TYR A 37 -0.69 -3.86 -6.11
CA TYR A 37 -1.59 -2.74 -5.79
C TYR A 37 -0.92 -1.39 -5.95
N VAL A 38 0.31 -1.26 -5.43
CA VAL A 38 1.11 -0.05 -5.65
C VAL A 38 1.44 0.10 -7.14
N GLY A 39 1.78 -0.99 -7.82
CA GLY A 39 2.03 -1.03 -9.26
C GLY A 39 0.86 -0.50 -10.09
N PHE A 40 -0.38 -0.87 -9.75
CA PHE A 40 -1.57 -0.32 -10.40
C PHE A 40 -1.69 1.20 -10.20
N GLY A 41 -1.40 1.70 -9.00
CA GLY A 41 -1.34 3.14 -8.75
C GLY A 41 -0.26 3.82 -9.60
N ILE A 42 0.92 3.22 -9.74
CA ILE A 42 2.01 3.75 -10.57
C ILE A 42 1.63 3.79 -12.05
N ILE A 43 1.05 2.71 -12.57
CA ILE A 43 0.57 2.65 -13.96
C ILE A 43 -0.47 3.76 -14.19
N LEU A 44 -1.44 3.91 -13.29
CA LEU A 44 -2.47 4.94 -13.38
C LEU A 44 -1.87 6.34 -13.45
N ILE A 45 -1.00 6.71 -12.51
CA ILE A 45 -0.45 8.07 -12.47
C ILE A 45 0.44 8.36 -13.68
N PHE A 46 1.17 7.37 -14.21
CA PHE A 46 1.97 7.58 -15.41
C PHE A 46 1.10 7.74 -16.65
N VAL A 47 0.04 6.93 -16.79
CA VAL A 47 -0.90 7.06 -17.91
C VAL A 47 -1.57 8.42 -17.90
N VAL A 48 -2.17 8.82 -16.78
CA VAL A 48 -2.87 10.12 -16.69
C VAL A 48 -1.87 11.29 -16.77
N GLY A 49 -0.71 11.18 -16.12
CA GLY A 49 0.33 12.19 -16.16
C GLY A 49 0.92 12.40 -17.56
N SER A 50 1.01 11.35 -18.39
CA SER A 50 1.49 11.46 -19.77
C SER A 50 0.57 12.25 -20.70
N ALA A 51 -0.73 12.31 -20.37
CA ALA A 51 -1.74 13.04 -21.13
C ALA A 51 -2.03 14.44 -20.55
N ALA A 52 -1.42 14.78 -19.41
CA ALA A 52 -1.65 16.04 -18.71
C ALA A 52 -0.74 17.17 -19.22
N ASP A 53 -1.21 18.42 -19.13
CA ASP A 53 -0.36 19.59 -19.32
C ASP A 53 0.79 19.58 -18.29
N PRO A 54 2.05 19.85 -18.71
CA PRO A 54 3.21 19.86 -17.81
C PRO A 54 3.04 20.74 -16.56
N ALA A 55 2.27 21.83 -16.64
CA ALA A 55 2.01 22.71 -15.50
C ALA A 55 1.19 22.01 -14.39
N TYR A 56 0.33 21.05 -14.74
CA TYR A 56 -0.57 20.36 -13.81
C TYR A 56 -0.22 18.88 -13.60
N GLN A 57 0.72 18.33 -14.37
CA GLN A 57 1.08 16.91 -14.35
C GLN A 57 1.30 16.37 -12.92
N LYS A 58 2.12 17.05 -12.10
CA LYS A 58 2.42 16.60 -10.73
C LYS A 58 1.19 16.63 -9.82
N LEU A 59 0.33 17.63 -9.96
CA LEU A 59 -0.91 17.74 -9.19
C LEU A 59 -1.85 16.59 -9.53
N ILE A 60 -2.04 16.31 -10.82
CA ILE A 60 -2.94 15.25 -11.29
C ILE A 60 -2.40 13.86 -10.89
N MET A 61 -1.10 13.63 -11.06
CA MET A 61 -0.44 12.40 -10.60
C MET A 61 -0.60 12.20 -9.08
N GLY A 62 -0.34 13.24 -8.28
CA GLY A 62 -0.49 13.17 -6.83
C GLY A 62 -1.94 12.92 -6.39
N ALA A 63 -2.90 13.61 -6.99
CA ALA A 63 -4.32 13.46 -6.68
C ALA A 63 -4.87 12.07 -7.01
N SER A 64 -4.30 11.38 -8.01
CA SER A 64 -4.73 10.04 -8.43
C SER A 64 -3.97 8.90 -7.73
N PHE A 65 -2.81 9.16 -7.12
CA PHE A 65 -1.99 8.09 -6.52
C PHE A 65 -2.59 7.44 -5.27
N GLY A 66 -3.57 8.09 -4.62
CA GLY A 66 -4.17 7.60 -3.36
C GLY A 66 -4.70 6.16 -3.45
N VAL A 67 -5.13 5.72 -4.64
CA VAL A 67 -5.61 4.36 -4.89
C VAL A 67 -4.60 3.27 -4.48
N ALA A 68 -3.29 3.54 -4.60
CA ALA A 68 -2.24 2.60 -4.25
C ALA A 68 -2.35 2.15 -2.78
N LEU A 69 -2.37 3.12 -1.85
CA LEU A 69 -2.44 2.82 -0.43
C LEU A 69 -3.84 2.39 0.00
N THR A 70 -4.89 2.90 -0.65
CA THR A 70 -6.26 2.44 -0.41
C THR A 70 -6.39 0.94 -0.67
N LEU A 71 -5.87 0.44 -1.78
CA LEU A 71 -5.88 -1.01 -2.07
C LEU A 71 -5.06 -1.78 -1.04
N VAL A 72 -3.86 -1.31 -0.70
CA VAL A 72 -3.00 -1.99 0.29
C VAL A 72 -3.69 -2.18 1.64
N VAL A 73 -4.33 -1.12 2.14
CA VAL A 73 -4.95 -1.10 3.47
C VAL A 73 -6.29 -1.83 3.48
N PHE A 74 -7.17 -1.55 2.52
CA PHE A 74 -8.55 -2.06 2.55
C PHE A 74 -8.71 -3.43 1.89
N ALA A 75 -7.94 -3.76 0.85
CA ALA A 75 -7.94 -5.12 0.30
C ALA A 75 -7.12 -6.10 1.15
N GLY A 76 -6.25 -5.58 2.03
CA GLY A 76 -5.50 -6.37 3.01
C GLY A 76 -4.26 -7.03 2.40
N SER A 77 -3.13 -6.34 2.46
CA SER A 77 -1.83 -6.84 1.98
C SER A 77 -0.68 -6.52 2.94
N GLU A 78 0.51 -7.05 2.64
CA GLU A 78 1.73 -6.88 3.43
C GLU A 78 2.68 -5.90 2.74
N LEU A 79 2.57 -4.61 3.06
CA LEU A 79 3.46 -3.58 2.54
C LEU A 79 4.68 -3.41 3.47
N PHE A 80 5.86 -3.26 2.87
CA PHE A 80 7.13 -3.18 3.59
C PHE A 80 7.36 -1.83 4.30
N THR A 81 7.03 -0.71 3.65
CA THR A 81 7.14 0.65 4.19
C THR A 81 6.02 0.95 5.16
#